data_AF-A0A1Q2YZ88-F1
#
_entry.id   AF-A0A1Q2YZ88-F1
#
_cell.length_a   1.000
_cell.length_b   1.000
_cell.length_c   1.000
_cell.angle_alpha   90.00
_cell.angle_beta   90.00
_cell.angle_gamma   90.00
#
_symmetry.space_group_name_H-M   'P 1'
#
loop_
_entity.id
_entity.type
_entity.pdbx_description
1 polymer ?
#
loop_
_entity_poly.entity_id
_entity_poly.type
_entity_poly.pdbx_seq_one_letter_code
_entity_poly.pdbx_strand_id
1 'polypeptide(L)'
;MAEGPEAGASGDGEAAARVVAYVDLARGAVERAGLAAMELAQRSIGLGAFLRPAPVERIARDLATYLRQPGPDRALTSAAQHALAAAAPVGDLWGR
;
A
#
# COMPACT_ATOMS: atom_id res chain seq x y z
N MET A 1 41.51 2.60 24.02
CA MET A 1 40.21 1.99 23.66
C MET A 1 39.16 3.08 23.75
N ALA A 2 38.80 3.67 22.60
CA ALA A 2 37.63 4.53 22.46
C ALA A 2 37.03 4.11 21.12
N GLU A 3 35.90 3.40 21.18
CA GLU A 3 35.21 2.86 20.01
C GLU A 3 34.64 3.98 19.15
N GLY A 4 34.70 3.79 17.83
CA GLY A 4 34.30 4.75 16.81
C GLY A 4 32.78 4.96 16.72
N PRO A 5 32.34 5.90 15.87
CA PRO A 5 30.96 6.37 15.84
C PRO A 5 30.01 5.28 15.34
N GLU A 6 28.83 5.21 15.97
CA GLU A 6 27.71 4.35 15.60
C GLU A 6 27.07 4.75 14.25
N ALA A 7 27.82 4.62 13.16
CA ALA A 7 27.39 4.96 11.81
C ALA A 7 26.43 3.91 11.19
N GLY A 8 26.17 2.79 11.88
CA GLY A 8 25.29 1.71 11.39
C GLY A 8 23.80 1.92 11.65
N ALA A 9 23.42 2.60 12.74
CA ALA A 9 22.01 2.69 13.16
C ALA A 9 21.16 3.66 12.32
N SER A 10 21.78 4.72 11.77
CA SER A 10 21.10 5.75 10.97
C SER A 10 20.74 5.26 9.57
N GLY A 11 21.61 4.46 8.93
CA GLY A 11 21.35 3.91 7.59
C GLY A 11 20.24 2.86 7.57
N ASP A 12 20.17 2.00 8.60
CA ASP A 12 19.12 0.99 8.73
C ASP A 12 17.74 1.62 8.98
N GLY A 13 17.69 2.68 9.79
CA GLY A 13 16.45 3.43 10.05
C GLY A 13 15.91 4.12 8.79
N GLU A 14 16.78 4.71 7.98
CA GLU A 14 16.40 5.35 6.71
C GLU A 14 15.92 4.31 5.67
N ALA A 15 16.59 3.17 5.58
CA ALA A 15 16.16 2.07 4.73
C ALA A 15 14.79 1.53 5.14
N ALA A 16 14.54 1.36 6.44
CA ALA A 16 13.24 0.95 6.95
C ALA A 16 12.14 1.99 6.65
N ALA A 17 12.42 3.28 6.85
CA ALA A 17 11.48 4.35 6.55
C ALA A 17 11.10 4.38 5.05
N ARG A 18 12.08 4.17 4.17
CA ARG A 18 11.84 4.04 2.72
C ARG A 18 10.92 2.86 2.41
N VAL A 19 11.18 1.68 2.98
CA VAL A 19 10.33 0.50 2.78
C VAL A 19 8.89 0.76 3.26
N VAL A 20 8.72 1.37 4.44
CA VAL A 20 7.40 1.70 4.99
C VAL A 20 6.66 2.66 4.06
N ALA A 21 7.30 3.74 3.61
CA ALA A 21 6.69 4.71 2.72
C ALA A 21 6.29 4.08 1.36
N TYR A 22 7.13 3.19 0.81
CA TYR A 22 6.80 2.44 -0.41
C TYR A 22 5.56 1.55 -0.20
N VAL A 23 5.53 0.80 0.90
CA VAL A 23 4.41 -0.11 1.21
C VAL A 23 3.12 0.66 1.44
N ASP A 24 3.18 1.85 2.07
CA ASP A 24 2.01 2.71 2.26
C ASP A 24 1.43 3.20 0.93
N LEU A 25 2.28 3.59 -0.04
CA LEU A 25 1.83 3.93 -1.40
C LEU A 25 1.26 2.72 -2.14
N ALA A 26 1.95 1.57 -2.05
CA ALA A 26 1.51 0.32 -2.67
C ALA A 26 0.15 -0.11 -2.12
N ARG A 27 -0.07 0.02 -0.80
CA ARG A 27 -1.35 -0.25 -0.16
C ARG A 27 -2.47 0.60 -0.77
N GLY A 28 -2.25 1.91 -0.89
CA GLY A 28 -3.24 2.80 -1.51
C GLY A 28 -3.51 2.45 -2.99
N ALA A 29 -2.48 2.04 -3.74
CA ALA A 29 -2.64 1.60 -5.12
C ALA A 29 -3.45 0.29 -5.24
N VAL A 30 -3.15 -0.71 -4.39
CA VAL A 30 -3.85 -1.99 -4.32
C VAL A 30 -5.31 -1.79 -3.90
N GLU A 31 -5.59 -0.90 -2.94
CA GLU A 31 -6.95 -0.58 -2.52
C GLU A 31 -7.79 -0.04 -3.69
N ARG A 32 -7.29 0.97 -4.39
CA ARG A 32 -7.99 1.54 -5.57
C ARG A 32 -8.21 0.49 -6.66
N ALA A 33 -7.19 -0.32 -6.95
CA ALA A 33 -7.29 -1.39 -7.95
C ALA A 33 -8.31 -2.46 -7.54
N GLY A 34 -8.34 -2.86 -6.27
CA GLY A 34 -9.29 -3.84 -5.74
C GLY A 34 -10.73 -3.34 -5.79
N LEU A 35 -10.98 -2.08 -5.40
CA LEU A 35 -12.30 -1.45 -5.50
C LEU A 35 -12.78 -1.39 -6.96
N ALA A 36 -11.91 -0.96 -7.89
CA ALA A 36 -12.23 -0.90 -9.31
C ALA A 36 -12.51 -2.29 -9.90
N ALA A 37 -11.73 -3.31 -9.50
CA ALA A 37 -11.94 -4.69 -9.95
C ALA A 37 -13.28 -5.26 -9.48
N MET A 38 -13.69 -5.00 -8.23
CA MET A 38 -15.00 -5.43 -7.71
C MET A 38 -16.15 -4.77 -8.46
N GLU A 39 -16.03 -3.46 -8.72
CA GLU A 39 -17.04 -2.71 -9.48
C GLU A 39 -17.15 -3.23 -10.92
N LEU A 40 -16.03 -3.46 -11.60
CA LEU A 40 -15.99 -4.02 -12.94
C LEU A 40 -16.59 -5.44 -12.98
N ALA A 41 -16.24 -6.28 -12.00
CA ALA A 41 -16.77 -7.62 -11.89
C ALA A 41 -18.30 -7.59 -11.77
N GLN A 42 -18.84 -6.77 -10.87
CA GLN A 42 -20.29 -6.64 -10.66
C GLN A 42 -21.04 -6.22 -11.93
N ARG A 43 -20.47 -5.30 -12.72
CA ARG A 43 -21.08 -4.87 -14.00
C ARG A 43 -20.93 -5.90 -15.12
N SER A 44 -19.84 -6.65 -15.13
CA SER A 44 -19.51 -7.55 -16.24
C SER A 44 -20.24 -8.89 -16.15
N ILE A 45 -20.40 -9.45 -14.95
CA ILE A 45 -21.02 -10.78 -14.76
C ILE A 45 -22.48 -10.69 -14.27
N GLY A 46 -22.90 -9.52 -13.79
CA GLY A 46 -24.24 -9.27 -13.27
C GLY A 46 -24.44 -9.64 -11.81
N LEU A 47 -25.43 -9.01 -11.18
CA LEU A 47 -25.74 -9.14 -9.75
C LEU A 47 -26.09 -10.57 -9.31
N GLY A 48 -26.68 -11.39 -10.18
CA GLY A 48 -27.07 -12.77 -9.86
C GLY A 48 -25.88 -13.66 -9.47
N ALA A 49 -24.69 -13.39 -10.01
CA ALA A 49 -23.47 -14.10 -9.65
C ALA A 49 -23.00 -13.78 -8.23
N PHE A 50 -23.49 -12.72 -7.60
CA PHE A 50 -23.17 -12.32 -6.22
C PHE A 50 -24.18 -12.86 -5.20
N LEU A 51 -24.99 -13.84 -5.59
CA LEU A 51 -25.84 -14.59 -4.67
C LEU A 51 -25.11 -15.83 -4.18
N ARG A 52 -25.29 -16.17 -2.91
CA ARG A 52 -24.78 -17.44 -2.38
C ARG A 52 -25.39 -18.61 -3.15
N PRO A 53 -24.60 -19.66 -3.47
CA PRO A 53 -23.25 -19.95 -2.97
C PRO A 53 -22.11 -19.60 -3.95
N ALA A 54 -22.34 -18.70 -4.91
CA ALA A 54 -21.38 -18.45 -5.98
C ALA A 54 -19.99 -18.01 -5.44
N PRO A 55 -18.87 -18.56 -5.98
CA PRO A 55 -17.53 -18.25 -5.47
C PRO A 55 -17.17 -16.76 -5.50
N VAL A 56 -17.65 -16.03 -6.50
CA VAL A 56 -17.35 -14.59 -6.67
C VAL A 56 -17.92 -13.74 -5.54
N GLU A 57 -19.07 -14.12 -4.98
CA GLU A 57 -19.65 -13.46 -3.80
C GLU A 57 -18.69 -13.54 -2.61
N ARG A 58 -18.15 -14.73 -2.34
CA ARG A 58 -17.17 -14.93 -1.26
C ARG A 58 -15.90 -14.12 -1.50
N ILE A 59 -15.33 -14.22 -2.70
CA ILE A 59 -14.08 -13.51 -3.05
C ILE A 59 -14.25 -12.00 -2.89
N ALA A 60 -15.35 -11.43 -3.40
CA ALA A 60 -15.59 -9.98 -3.30
C ALA A 60 -15.82 -9.52 -1.86
N ARG A 61 -16.53 -10.30 -1.05
CA ARG A 61 -16.74 -10.00 0.37
C ARG A 61 -15.43 -10.03 1.16
N ASP A 62 -14.62 -11.04 0.93
CA ASP A 62 -13.33 -11.20 1.62
C ASP A 62 -12.37 -10.08 1.20
N LEU A 63 -12.31 -9.76 -0.10
CA LEU A 63 -11.54 -8.63 -0.61
C LEU A 63 -12.01 -7.30 0.00
N ALA A 64 -13.32 -7.02 0.00
CA ALA A 64 -13.87 -5.80 0.59
C ALA A 64 -13.52 -5.68 2.08
N THR A 65 -13.40 -6.80 2.80
CA THR A 65 -12.95 -6.84 4.19
C THR A 65 -11.46 -6.47 4.28
N TYR A 66 -10.61 -7.05 3.43
CA TYR A 66 -9.17 -6.75 3.42
C TYR A 66 -8.84 -5.31 3.01
N LEU A 67 -9.62 -4.71 2.11
CA LEU A 67 -9.40 -3.35 1.65
C LEU A 67 -9.70 -2.29 2.71
N ARG A 68 -10.43 -2.61 3.78
CA ARG A 68 -10.77 -1.70 4.89
C ARG A 68 -9.62 -1.49 5.88
N GLN A 69 -8.37 -1.44 5.41
CA GLN A 69 -7.23 -1.28 6.29
C GLN A 69 -7.27 0.09 7.02
N PRO A 70 -6.78 0.16 8.28
CA PRO A 70 -6.87 1.38 9.08
C PRO A 70 -5.95 2.50 8.57
N GLY A 71 -6.35 3.74 8.83
CA GLY A 71 -5.54 4.95 8.60
C GLY A 71 -5.04 5.14 7.16
N PRO A 72 -5.89 5.07 6.12
CA PRO A 72 -5.47 5.31 4.73
C PRO A 72 -4.87 6.71 4.55
N ASP A 73 -5.49 7.73 5.14
CA ASP A 73 -5.02 9.12 5.07
C ASP A 73 -3.67 9.31 5.74
N ARG A 74 -3.46 8.66 6.89
CA ARG A 74 -2.17 8.70 7.60
C ARG A 74 -1.08 8.06 6.77
N ALA A 75 -1.30 6.88 6.20
CA ALA A 75 -0.30 6.22 5.35
C ALA A 75 0.06 7.06 4.13
N LEU A 76 -0.95 7.62 3.45
CA LEU A 76 -0.71 8.47 2.29
C LEU A 76 0.11 9.72 2.66
N THR A 77 -0.24 10.37 3.76
CA THR A 77 0.47 11.57 4.21
C THR A 77 1.87 11.26 4.74
N SER A 78 2.08 10.16 5.47
CA SER A 78 3.40 9.70 5.90
C SER A 78 4.31 9.38 4.70
N ALA A 79 3.79 8.66 3.69
CA ALA A 79 4.56 8.37 2.49
C ALA A 79 4.87 9.64 1.66
N ALA A 80 3.91 10.57 1.58
CA ALA A 80 4.13 11.86 0.93
C ALA A 80 5.19 12.70 1.65
N GLN A 81 5.20 12.70 2.99
CA GLN A 81 6.24 13.37 3.78
C GLN A 81 7.62 12.78 3.48
N HIS A 82 7.75 11.45 3.42
CA HIS A 82 9.00 10.79 3.05
C HIS A 82 9.46 11.20 1.64
N ALA A 83 8.56 11.19 0.66
CA ALA A 83 8.87 11.58 -0.72
C ALA A 83 9.28 13.06 -0.84
N LEU A 84 8.65 13.96 -0.10
CA LEU A 84 8.96 15.40 -0.10
C LEU A 84 10.28 15.73 0.63
N ALA A 85 10.67 14.91 1.61
CA ALA A 85 11.93 15.08 2.33
C ALA A 85 13.15 14.52 1.56
N ALA A 86 12.91 13.67 0.56
CA ALA A 86 13.98 13.06 -0.21
C ALA A 86 14.66 14.08 -1.15
N ALA A 87 15.99 14.01 -1.24
CA ALA A 87 16.76 14.87 -2.15
C ALA A 87 16.70 14.39 -3.61
N ALA A 88 16.35 13.12 -3.84
CA ALA A 88 16.25 12.54 -5.16
C ALA A 88 14.89 12.85 -5.84
N PRO A 89 14.82 12.88 -7.18
CA PRO A 89 13.55 12.98 -7.89
C PRO A 89 12.58 11.85 -7.50
N VAL A 90 11.28 12.16 -7.41
CA VAL A 90 10.23 11.19 -7.01
C VAL A 90 10.26 9.88 -7.81
N GLY A 91 10.57 9.95 -9.12
CA GLY A 91 10.64 8.78 -9.99
C GLY A 91 11.76 7.80 -9.63
N ASP A 92 12.78 8.27 -8.93
CA ASP A 92 14.00 7.51 -8.61
C ASP A 92 13.98 6.97 -7.17
N LEU A 93 12.98 7.32 -6.35
CA LEU A 93 12.90 6.95 -4.93
C LEU A 93 12.71 5.45 -4.69
N TRP A 94 12.13 4.74 -5.68
CA TRP A 94 11.63 3.38 -5.52
C TRP A 94 12.25 2.38 -6.51
N GLY A 95 13.10 2.85 -7.42
CA GLY A 95 13.62 2.08 -8.55
C GLY A 95 15.14 2.14 -8.68
N ARG A 96 15.76 0.96 -8.60
CA ARG A 96 17.19 0.59 -8.59
C ARG A 96 18.11 1.41 -7.69
#